data_AF-A0A7C2FIG5-F1
#
_entry.id   AF-A0A7C2FIG5-F1
#
_cell.length_a   1.000
_cell.length_b   1.000
_cell.length_c   1.000
_cell.angle_alpha   90.00
_cell.angle_beta   90.00
_cell.angle_gamma   90.00
#
_symmetry.space_group_name_H-M   'P 1'
#
loop_
_entity.id
_entity.type
_entity.pdbx_description
1 polymer ?
#
loop_
_entity_poly.entity_id
_entity_poly.type
_entity_poly.pdbx_seq_one_letter_code
_entity_poly.pdbx_strand_id
1 'polypeptide(L)'
;MNKKVEFNENAVFALSKSKSPSEVTLRSAEWAVITQIDGHKTVKDISNLLSMGNDEAIGLFHELIKKELIELQSMDEEKMDYIPADFFNMLEAELTKVIGPVAPLILDDTIMEMDTTKDHCLPERIPELIEMLSEEIVDSEKKVKFQQIMLNQLKGMM
;
A
#
# COMPACT_ATOMS: atom_id res chain seq x y z
N MET A 1 -21.52 -22.93 12.75
CA MET A 1 -22.52 -21.85 12.71
C MET A 1 -21.80 -20.64 12.10
N ASN A 2 -21.83 -20.51 10.77
CA ASN A 2 -21.08 -19.44 10.09
C ASN A 2 -21.76 -18.11 10.38
N LYS A 3 -21.12 -17.30 11.22
CA LYS A 3 -21.56 -15.95 11.52
C LYS A 3 -21.45 -15.17 10.20
N LYS A 4 -22.58 -14.69 9.68
CA LYS A 4 -22.59 -13.82 8.50
C LYS A 4 -21.83 -12.54 8.89
N VAL A 5 -20.68 -12.31 8.26
CA VAL A 5 -19.91 -11.09 8.47
C VAL A 5 -20.65 -9.97 7.73
N GLU A 6 -21.29 -9.07 8.46
CA GLU A 6 -21.92 -7.87 7.88
C GLU A 6 -20.86 -6.77 7.73
N PHE A 7 -20.82 -6.13 6.57
CA PHE A 7 -19.88 -5.06 6.23
C PHE A 7 -20.55 -4.04 5.28
N ASN A 8 -19.97 -2.84 5.17
CA ASN A 8 -20.47 -1.76 4.31
C ASN A 8 -19.52 -1.50 3.13
N GLU A 9 -19.82 -0.52 2.27
CA GLU A 9 -18.99 -0.20 1.09
C GLU A 9 -17.60 0.37 1.42
N ASN A 10 -17.39 0.88 2.64
CA ASN A 10 -16.11 1.41 3.12
C ASN A 10 -15.25 0.34 3.82
N ALA A 11 -15.73 -0.90 3.92
CA ALA A 11 -14.97 -1.96 4.56
C ALA A 11 -13.70 -2.30 3.78
N VAL A 12 -12.62 -2.58 4.49
CA VAL A 12 -11.34 -3.03 3.94
C VAL A 12 -11.12 -4.48 4.32
N PHE A 13 -10.60 -5.27 3.38
CA PHE A 13 -10.34 -6.70 3.55
C PHE A 13 -8.87 -7.00 3.32
N ALA A 14 -8.39 -8.06 3.96
CA ALA A 14 -7.08 -8.65 3.70
C ALA A 14 -7.23 -10.11 3.24
N LEU A 15 -6.20 -10.63 2.55
CA LEU A 15 -6.10 -12.06 2.29
C LEU A 15 -5.95 -12.83 3.61
N SER A 16 -6.70 -13.92 3.75
CA SER A 16 -6.70 -14.75 4.97
C SER A 16 -5.34 -15.38 5.21
N LYS A 17 -4.76 -15.13 6.39
CA LYS A 17 -3.46 -15.72 6.81
C LYS A 17 -3.60 -17.10 7.46
N SER A 18 -4.83 -17.50 7.78
CA SER A 18 -5.09 -18.62 8.69
C SER A 18 -5.12 -19.99 7.99
N LYS A 19 -5.44 -20.03 6.69
CA LYS A 19 -5.46 -21.26 5.88
C LYS A 19 -5.22 -20.91 4.41
N SER A 20 -4.16 -21.43 3.82
CA SER A 20 -4.08 -21.56 2.36
C SER A 20 -4.82 -22.83 1.97
N PRO A 21 -6.03 -22.76 1.40
CA PRO A 21 -6.69 -23.95 0.88
C PRO A 21 -5.81 -24.64 -0.17
N SER A 22 -5.73 -25.97 -0.14
CA SER A 22 -4.87 -26.74 -1.05
C SER A 22 -5.26 -26.59 -2.51
N GLU A 23 -6.55 -26.35 -2.77
CA GLU A 23 -7.11 -26.03 -4.08
C GLU A 23 -8.40 -25.22 -3.91
N VAL A 24 -8.61 -24.21 -4.75
CA VAL A 24 -9.83 -23.41 -4.76
C VAL A 24 -10.26 -23.13 -6.18
N THR A 25 -11.54 -23.33 -6.45
CA THR A 25 -12.16 -22.90 -7.70
C THR A 25 -12.73 -21.49 -7.53
N LEU A 26 -12.28 -20.58 -8.40
CA LEU A 26 -12.75 -19.20 -8.46
C LEU A 26 -13.43 -18.93 -9.80
N ARG A 27 -14.58 -18.27 -9.76
CA ARG A 27 -15.21 -17.69 -10.95
C ARG A 27 -14.42 -16.46 -11.39
N SER A 28 -14.54 -16.08 -12.67
CA SER A 28 -13.80 -14.93 -13.23
C SER A 28 -13.99 -13.64 -12.42
N ALA A 29 -15.20 -13.36 -11.94
CA ALA A 29 -15.47 -12.17 -11.12
C ALA A 29 -14.86 -12.26 -9.72
N GLU A 30 -14.85 -13.45 -9.10
CA GLU A 30 -14.21 -13.67 -7.79
C GLU A 30 -12.69 -13.52 -7.89
N TRP A 31 -12.10 -14.02 -8.99
CA TRP A 31 -10.69 -13.83 -9.30
C TRP A 31 -10.35 -12.35 -9.52
N ALA A 32 -11.17 -11.63 -10.28
CA ALA A 32 -10.98 -10.20 -10.49
C ALA A 32 -10.95 -9.45 -9.16
N VAL A 33 -11.92 -9.69 -8.26
CA VAL A 33 -11.97 -9.04 -6.94
C VAL A 33 -10.77 -9.42 -6.07
N ILE A 34 -10.47 -10.72 -5.90
CA ILE A 34 -9.42 -11.15 -4.96
C ILE A 34 -8.03 -10.61 -5.34
N THR A 35 -7.76 -10.41 -6.63
CA THR A 35 -6.48 -9.84 -7.10
C THR A 35 -6.31 -8.36 -6.80
N GLN A 36 -7.38 -7.65 -6.46
CA GLN A 36 -7.32 -6.23 -6.09
C GLN A 36 -7.26 -5.99 -4.58
N ILE A 37 -7.40 -7.05 -3.78
CA ILE A 37 -7.37 -6.96 -2.31
C ILE A 37 -5.91 -6.83 -1.86
N ASP A 38 -5.60 -5.66 -1.29
CA ASP A 38 -4.27 -5.28 -0.83
C ASP A 38 -4.25 -4.87 0.65
N GLY A 39 -5.39 -4.91 1.35
CA GLY A 39 -5.51 -4.45 2.74
C GLY A 39 -5.68 -2.94 2.90
N HIS A 40 -5.91 -2.21 1.79
CA HIS A 40 -6.10 -0.75 1.80
C HIS A 40 -7.35 -0.32 1.04
N LYS A 41 -7.60 -0.90 -0.14
CA LYS A 41 -8.77 -0.56 -0.93
C LYS A 41 -10.06 -0.99 -0.25
N THR A 42 -11.03 -0.08 -0.21
CA THR A 42 -12.37 -0.39 0.26
C THR A 42 -13.12 -1.26 -0.76
N VAL A 43 -14.22 -1.87 -0.34
CA VAL A 43 -15.16 -2.55 -1.25
C VAL A 43 -15.61 -1.62 -2.39
N LYS A 44 -15.81 -0.34 -2.09
CA LYS A 44 -16.18 0.69 -3.08
C LYS A 44 -15.07 1.02 -4.07
N ASP A 45 -13.82 1.08 -3.63
CA ASP A 45 -12.70 1.34 -4.54
C ASP A 45 -12.53 0.20 -5.53
N ILE A 46 -12.63 -1.04 -5.04
CA ILE A 46 -12.55 -2.24 -5.87
C ILE A 46 -13.75 -2.33 -6.81
N SER A 47 -14.96 -1.97 -6.36
CA SER A 47 -16.14 -1.97 -7.22
C SER A 47 -16.02 -0.97 -8.37
N ASN A 48 -15.58 0.26 -8.06
CA ASN A 48 -15.34 1.31 -9.05
C ASN A 48 -14.24 0.92 -10.04
N LEU A 49 -13.10 0.41 -9.54
CA LEU A 49 -11.96 -0.01 -10.35
C LEU A 49 -12.36 -1.07 -11.39
N LEU A 50 -13.19 -2.02 -10.98
CA LEU A 50 -13.66 -3.12 -11.83
C LEU A 50 -14.95 -2.78 -12.59
N SER A 51 -15.44 -1.54 -12.49
CA SER A 51 -16.69 -1.07 -13.12
C SER A 51 -17.90 -1.96 -12.80
N MET A 52 -17.99 -2.45 -11.56
CA MET A 52 -19.09 -3.31 -11.08
C MET A 52 -20.01 -2.56 -10.12
N GLY A 53 -21.25 -3.04 -9.99
CA GLY A 53 -22.21 -2.44 -9.05
C GLY A 53 -21.89 -2.79 -7.59
N ASN A 54 -22.22 -1.90 -6.65
CA ASN A 54 -21.98 -2.13 -5.21
C ASN A 54 -22.63 -3.42 -4.68
N ASP A 55 -23.86 -3.74 -5.07
CA ASP A 55 -24.55 -4.97 -4.63
C ASP A 55 -23.84 -6.24 -5.17
N GLU A 56 -23.33 -6.17 -6.40
CA GLU A 56 -22.55 -7.25 -7.00
C GLU A 56 -21.22 -7.45 -6.25
N ALA A 57 -20.51 -6.35 -5.95
CA ALA A 57 -19.28 -6.39 -5.17
C ALA A 57 -19.52 -7.00 -3.78
N ILE A 58 -20.52 -6.52 -3.03
CA ILE A 58 -20.87 -7.08 -1.70
C ILE A 58 -21.14 -8.60 -1.79
N GLY A 59 -21.86 -9.04 -2.82
CA GLY A 59 -22.10 -10.46 -3.08
C GLY A 59 -20.81 -11.25 -3.29
N LEU A 60 -19.87 -10.73 -4.08
CA LEU A 60 -18.56 -11.36 -4.35
C LEU A 60 -17.71 -11.44 -3.08
N PHE A 61 -17.64 -10.36 -2.29
CA PHE A 61 -16.91 -10.36 -1.01
C PHE A 61 -17.50 -11.37 -0.03
N HIS A 62 -18.83 -11.49 0.08
CA HIS A 62 -19.45 -12.54 0.89
C HIS A 62 -19.07 -13.96 0.47
N GLU A 63 -19.01 -14.25 -0.83
CA GLU A 63 -18.57 -15.55 -1.33
C GLU A 63 -17.10 -15.82 -1.03
N LEU A 64 -16.23 -14.81 -1.15
CA LEU A 64 -14.80 -14.92 -0.79
C LEU A 64 -14.59 -15.17 0.71
N ILE A 65 -15.34 -14.48 1.58
CA ILE A 65 -15.34 -14.73 3.04
C ILE A 65 -15.79 -16.15 3.34
N LYS A 66 -16.87 -16.62 2.68
CA LYS A 66 -17.41 -17.98 2.86
C LYS A 66 -16.42 -19.06 2.42
N LYS A 67 -15.57 -18.76 1.44
CA LYS A 67 -14.45 -19.61 1.01
C LYS A 67 -13.21 -19.50 1.93
N GLU A 68 -13.28 -18.70 2.99
CA GLU A 68 -12.17 -18.42 3.93
C GLU A 68 -10.93 -17.81 3.25
N LEU A 69 -11.10 -17.14 2.10
CA LEU A 69 -10.00 -16.55 1.32
C LEU A 69 -9.61 -15.16 1.78
N ILE A 70 -10.57 -14.43 2.35
CA ILE A 70 -10.40 -13.06 2.80
C ILE A 70 -11.01 -12.90 4.18
N GLU A 71 -10.50 -11.93 4.92
CA GLU A 71 -10.98 -11.57 6.24
C GLU A 71 -11.19 -10.06 6.34
N LEU A 72 -12.23 -9.66 7.08
CA LEU A 72 -12.53 -8.25 7.32
C LEU A 72 -11.42 -7.66 8.18
N GLN A 73 -10.77 -6.62 7.68
CA GLN A 73 -9.71 -5.90 8.38
C GLN A 73 -10.26 -4.69 9.13
N SER A 74 -11.08 -3.87 8.46
CA SER A 74 -11.73 -2.70 9.06
C SER A 74 -13.13 -2.49 8.46
N MET A 75 -14.03 -1.88 9.25
CA MET A 75 -15.40 -1.52 8.82
C MET A 75 -15.50 -0.13 8.21
N ASP A 76 -14.43 0.64 8.35
CA ASP A 76 -14.29 1.98 7.83
C ASP A 76 -13.00 2.02 7.01
N GLU A 77 -12.96 2.90 6.02
CA GLU A 77 -11.71 3.34 5.43
C GLU A 77 -10.93 3.97 6.60
N GLU A 78 -9.93 3.25 7.13
CA GLU A 78 -8.95 3.91 7.97
C GLU A 78 -8.36 4.98 7.05
N LYS A 79 -8.68 6.25 7.31
CA LYS A 79 -8.03 7.38 6.65
C LYS A 79 -6.58 7.36 7.11
N MET A 80 -5.82 6.48 6.49
CA MET A 80 -4.40 6.45 6.53
C MET A 80 -3.98 7.75 5.83
N ASP A 81 -3.39 8.67 6.59
CA ASP A 81 -2.84 9.90 6.04
C ASP A 81 -1.56 9.57 5.26
N TYR A 82 -1.73 8.94 4.09
CA TYR A 82 -0.62 8.58 3.22
C TYR A 82 0.18 9.80 2.81
N ILE A 83 1.46 9.58 2.56
CA ILE A 83 2.37 10.64 2.17
C ILE A 83 2.01 11.14 0.77
N PRO A 84 1.82 12.47 0.58
CA PRO A 84 1.49 13.02 -0.73
C PRO A 84 2.56 12.72 -1.78
N ALA A 85 2.14 12.48 -3.03
CA ALA A 85 3.04 12.24 -4.16
C ALA A 85 4.13 13.32 -4.33
N ASP A 86 3.81 14.58 -4.00
CA ASP A 86 4.76 15.70 -4.05
C ASP A 86 6.00 15.50 -3.16
N PHE A 87 5.84 14.79 -2.04
CA PHE A 87 6.98 14.42 -1.20
C PHE A 87 7.92 13.47 -1.93
N PHE A 88 7.38 12.44 -2.60
CA PHE A 88 8.18 11.49 -3.36
C PHE A 88 8.89 12.15 -4.55
N ASN A 89 8.21 13.08 -5.24
CA ASN A 89 8.83 13.87 -6.32
C ASN A 89 10.02 14.70 -5.79
N MET A 90 9.86 15.32 -4.62
CA MET A 90 10.93 16.09 -3.97
C MET A 90 12.08 15.18 -3.50
N LEU A 91 11.77 14.06 -2.85
CA LEU A 91 12.74 13.06 -2.40
C LEU A 91 13.57 12.52 -3.57
N GLU A 92 12.92 12.14 -4.67
CA GLU A 92 13.58 11.67 -5.89
C GLU A 92 14.50 12.74 -6.48
N ALA A 93 14.05 14.01 -6.52
CA ALA A 93 14.86 15.10 -7.02
C ALA A 93 16.11 15.35 -6.16
N GLU A 94 16.00 15.30 -4.83
CA GLU A 94 17.16 15.43 -3.94
C GLU A 94 18.10 14.23 -4.05
N LEU A 95 17.57 13.01 -4.15
CA LEU A 95 18.36 11.80 -4.34
C LEU A 95 19.12 11.82 -5.68
N THR A 96 18.47 12.28 -6.75
CA THR A 96 19.06 12.44 -8.09
C THR A 96 20.28 13.38 -8.08
N LYS A 97 20.25 14.45 -7.28
CA LYS A 97 21.41 15.36 -7.13
C LYS A 97 22.62 14.66 -6.51
N VAL A 98 22.40 13.60 -5.74
CA VAL A 98 23.44 12.92 -4.96
C VAL A 98 24.02 11.73 -5.72
N ILE A 99 23.17 10.80 -6.17
CA ILE A 99 23.57 9.55 -6.81
C ILE A 99 23.35 9.54 -8.33
N GLY A 100 22.77 10.59 -8.89
CA GLY A 100 22.60 10.77 -10.33
C GLY A 100 21.32 10.13 -10.88
N PRO A 101 21.25 9.89 -12.20
CA PRO A 101 20.02 9.51 -12.90
C PRO A 101 19.48 8.11 -12.54
N VAL A 102 20.22 7.33 -11.76
CA VAL A 102 19.75 6.02 -11.25
C VAL A 102 18.80 6.18 -10.06
N ALA A 103 18.72 7.37 -9.45
CA ALA A 103 17.93 7.63 -8.25
C ALA A 103 16.45 7.21 -8.31
N PRO A 104 15.69 7.43 -9.40
CA PRO A 104 14.29 7.01 -9.46
C PRO A 104 14.14 5.50 -9.30
N LEU A 105 15.04 4.72 -9.91
CA LEU A 105 15.04 3.26 -9.81
C LEU A 105 15.36 2.80 -8.38
N ILE A 106 16.39 3.38 -7.75
CA ILE A 106 16.77 3.06 -6.36
C ILE A 106 15.64 3.39 -5.39
N LEU A 107 14.94 4.51 -5.59
CA LEU A 107 13.79 4.88 -4.79
C LEU A 107 12.66 3.86 -4.91
N ASP A 108 12.31 3.46 -6.12
CA ASP A 108 11.25 2.48 -6.36
C ASP A 108 11.62 1.11 -5.78
N ASP A 109 12.86 0.66 -5.96
CA ASP A 109 13.36 -0.60 -5.41
C ASP A 109 13.31 -0.59 -3.87
N THR A 110 13.75 0.51 -3.24
CA THR A 110 13.73 0.64 -1.77
C THR A 110 12.31 0.63 -1.21
N ILE A 111 11.36 1.32 -1.87
CA ILE A 111 9.94 1.31 -1.48
C ILE A 111 9.35 -0.10 -1.62
N MET A 112 9.74 -0.84 -2.66
CA MET A 112 9.34 -2.23 -2.85
C MET A 112 9.93 -3.16 -1.78
N GLU A 113 11.19 -2.97 -1.38
CA GLU A 113 11.82 -3.70 -0.27
C GLU A 113 11.12 -3.47 1.07
N MET A 114 10.46 -2.31 1.22
CA MET A 114 9.64 -1.96 2.37
C MET A 114 8.21 -2.55 2.29
N ASP A 115 7.93 -3.47 1.37
CA ASP A 115 6.60 -4.06 1.15
C ASP A 115 5.49 -3.00 1.04
N THR A 116 5.79 -1.84 0.45
CA THR A 116 4.85 -0.72 0.30
C THR A 116 4.93 -0.11 -1.10
N THR A 117 4.13 0.92 -1.34
CA THR A 117 4.11 1.68 -2.61
C THR A 117 4.05 3.17 -2.29
N LYS A 118 4.44 4.03 -3.25
CA LYS A 118 4.35 5.49 -3.09
C LYS A 118 2.94 5.94 -2.67
N ASP A 119 1.90 5.30 -3.23
CA ASP A 119 0.49 5.63 -2.97
C ASP A 119 -0.01 5.15 -1.59
N HIS A 120 0.68 4.20 -0.96
CA HIS A 120 0.28 3.59 0.31
C HIS A 120 1.34 3.72 1.41
N CYS A 121 2.30 4.62 1.24
CA CYS A 121 3.37 4.81 2.21
C CYS A 121 2.92 5.74 3.34
N LEU A 122 3.00 5.23 4.58
CA LEU A 122 2.60 5.96 5.77
C LEU A 122 3.71 6.89 6.28
N PRO A 123 3.37 8.04 6.91
CA PRO A 123 4.36 9.00 7.39
C PRO A 123 5.40 8.41 8.34
N GLU A 124 5.00 7.46 9.20
CA GLU A 124 5.89 6.77 10.12
C GLU A 124 6.95 5.89 9.44
N ARG A 125 6.76 5.52 8.16
CA ARG A 125 7.73 4.74 7.36
C ARG A 125 8.79 5.63 6.70
N ILE A 126 8.58 6.93 6.61
CA ILE A 126 9.51 7.85 5.94
C ILE A 126 10.91 7.89 6.59
N PRO A 127 11.07 7.87 7.93
CA PRO A 127 12.39 7.79 8.54
C PRO A 127 13.21 6.57 8.09
N GLU A 128 12.56 5.40 8.01
CA GLU A 128 13.17 4.15 7.53
C GLU A 128 13.56 4.25 6.05
N LEU A 129 12.67 4.78 5.21
CA LEU A 129 12.97 5.02 3.79
C LEU A 129 14.20 5.92 3.60
N ILE A 130 14.27 7.04 4.33
CA ILE A 130 15.42 7.95 4.25
C ILE A 130 16.70 7.26 4.69
N GLU A 131 16.65 6.44 5.74
CA GLU A 131 17.82 5.69 6.22
C GLU A 131 18.32 4.70 5.16
N MET A 132 17.45 3.88 4.58
CA MET A 132 17.80 2.94 3.51
C MET A 132 18.40 3.66 2.30
N LEU A 133 17.76 4.73 1.81
CA LEU A 133 18.29 5.53 0.70
C LEU A 133 19.62 6.20 1.01
N SER A 134 19.88 6.50 2.29
CA SER A 134 21.15 7.08 2.71
C SER A 134 22.30 6.07 2.62
N GLU A 135 22.03 4.77 2.75
CA GLU A 135 23.05 3.73 2.61
C GLU A 135 23.51 3.56 1.15
N GLU A 136 22.68 3.92 0.18
CA GLU A 136 23.02 3.93 -1.25
C GLU A 136 23.98 5.08 -1.63
N ILE A 137 24.19 6.05 -0.73
CA ILE A 137 25.06 7.20 -0.96
C ILE A 137 26.49 6.87 -0.49
N VAL A 138 27.37 6.59 -1.46
CA VAL A 138 28.79 6.25 -1.21
C VAL A 138 29.58 7.43 -0.61
N ASP A 139 29.28 8.65 -1.03
CA ASP A 139 29.98 9.85 -0.56
C ASP A 139 29.41 10.31 0.79
N SER A 140 30.22 10.20 1.85
CA SER A 140 29.79 10.48 3.22
C SER A 140 29.38 11.94 3.45
N GLU A 141 29.99 12.91 2.75
CA GLU A 141 29.62 14.31 2.89
C GLU A 141 28.26 14.57 2.23
N LYS A 142 28.03 14.00 1.04
CA LYS A 142 26.73 14.07 0.37
C LYS A 142 25.64 13.34 1.15
N LYS A 143 25.96 12.18 1.76
CA LYS A 143 25.03 11.42 2.61
C LYS A 143 24.53 12.28 3.77
N VAL A 144 25.44 12.92 4.52
CA VAL A 144 25.08 13.81 5.62
C VAL A 144 24.22 14.99 5.14
N LYS A 145 24.57 15.61 4.00
CA LYS A 145 23.79 16.71 3.42
C LYS A 145 22.38 16.26 3.04
N PHE A 146 22.24 15.10 2.39
CA PHE A 146 20.95 14.52 2.02
C PHE A 146 20.08 14.29 3.27
N GLN A 147 20.61 13.64 4.30
CA GLN A 147 19.90 13.39 5.55
C GLN A 147 19.45 14.71 6.22
N GLN A 148 20.30 15.75 6.22
CA GLN A 148 19.93 17.06 6.77
C GLN A 148 18.77 17.71 6.00
N ILE A 149 18.79 17.65 4.67
CA ILE A 149 17.70 18.17 3.84
C ILE A 149 16.40 17.43 4.15
N MET A 150 16.44 16.09 4.20
CA MET A 150 15.27 15.25 4.47
C MET A 150 14.70 15.48 5.88
N LEU A 151 15.55 15.61 6.90
CA LEU A 151 15.13 15.94 8.25
C LEU A 151 14.43 17.31 8.34
N ASN A 152 14.86 18.30 7.56
CA ASN A 152 14.21 19.60 7.52
C ASN A 152 12.83 19.53 6.84
N GLN A 153 12.70 18.72 5.80
CA GLN A 153 11.41 18.48 5.13
C GLN A 153 10.43 17.77 6.05
N LEU A 154 10.88 16.73 6.75
CA LEU A 154 10.07 16.00 7.73
C LEU A 154 9.51 16.90 8.84
N LYS A 155 10.32 17.83 9.37
CA LYS A 155 9.87 18.81 10.36
C LYS A 155 8.80 19.78 9.84
N GLY A 156 8.70 19.97 8.53
CA GLY A 156 7.66 20.78 7.91
C GLY A 156 6.35 20.03 7.67
N MET A 157 6.37 18.70 7.75
CA MET A 157 5.21 17.82 7.52
C MET A 157 4.54 17.37 8.83
N MET A 158 5.30 17.30 9.93
CA MET A 158 4.81 17.06 11.29
C MET A 158 4.36 18.35 11.97
#